data_AF-A0A368NKE8-F1
#
_entry.id   AF-A0A368NKE8-F1
#
_cell.length_a   1.000
_cell.length_b   1.000
_cell.length_c   1.000
_cell.angle_alpha   90.00
_cell.angle_beta   90.00
_cell.angle_gamma   90.00
#
_symmetry.space_group_name_H-M   'P 1'
#
loop_
_entity.id
_entity.type
_entity.pdbx_description
1 polymer ?
#
loop_
_entity_poly.entity_id
_entity_poly.type
_entity_poly.pdbx_seq_one_letter_code
_entity_poly.pdbx_strand_id
1 'polypeptide(L)'
;MGEQSVSAFARRVELSESLVRKYLSGSEPSLSKANQIAMKANCSLEWLATGCGYEYRKAEVVDMEALEKSVQLTMTMAEQNDLSVANEKVMKVIVATYQYLRATKKKDGYFDLDEATPFVRYVMGLCD
;
A
#
# COMPACT_ATOMS: atom_id res chain seq x y z
N MET A 1 -22.95 2.42 0.64
CA MET A 1 -22.34 1.87 -0.60
C MET A 1 -22.04 2.96 -1.63
N GLY A 2 -21.78 4.21 -1.21
CA GLY A 2 -21.48 5.32 -2.13
C GLY A 2 -22.46 5.39 -3.31
N GLU A 3 -21.91 5.51 -4.52
CA GLU A 3 -22.64 5.53 -5.80
C GLU A 3 -22.79 4.13 -6.45
N GLN A 4 -22.28 3.06 -5.81
CA GLN A 4 -22.24 1.73 -6.41
C GLN A 4 -23.55 0.95 -6.15
N SER A 5 -24.09 0.29 -7.18
CA SER A 5 -25.23 -0.62 -7.02
C SER A 5 -24.87 -1.88 -6.22
N VAL A 6 -25.86 -2.50 -5.56
CA VAL A 6 -25.69 -3.79 -4.85
C VAL A 6 -25.11 -4.87 -5.77
N SER A 7 -25.57 -4.91 -7.03
CA SER A 7 -25.09 -5.85 -8.05
C SER A 7 -23.62 -5.64 -8.42
N ALA A 8 -23.18 -4.38 -8.50
CA ALA A 8 -21.78 -4.06 -8.76
C ALA A 8 -20.90 -4.39 -7.55
N PHE A 9 -21.38 -4.12 -6.33
CA PHE A 9 -20.65 -4.49 -5.11
C PHE A 9 -20.51 -6.01 -4.98
N ALA A 10 -21.59 -6.75 -5.19
CA ALA A 10 -21.60 -8.22 -5.13
C ALA A 10 -20.58 -8.86 -6.07
N ARG A 11 -20.50 -8.36 -7.32
CA ARG A 11 -19.45 -8.75 -8.28
C ARG A 11 -18.05 -8.44 -7.77
N ARG A 12 -17.82 -7.23 -7.23
CA ARG A 12 -16.51 -6.82 -6.70
C ARG A 12 -16.03 -7.72 -5.57
N VAL A 13 -16.93 -8.11 -4.67
CA VAL A 13 -16.59 -8.96 -3.52
C VAL A 13 -16.74 -10.45 -3.82
N GLU A 14 -17.07 -10.85 -5.05
CA GLU A 14 -17.22 -12.24 -5.50
C GLU A 14 -18.29 -13.01 -4.68
N LEU A 15 -19.42 -12.36 -4.42
CA LEU A 15 -20.60 -12.95 -3.77
C LEU A 15 -21.82 -12.82 -4.66
N SER A 16 -22.84 -13.66 -4.44
CA SER A 16 -24.12 -13.49 -5.11
C SER A 16 -24.81 -12.23 -4.58
N GLU A 17 -25.52 -11.52 -5.46
CA GLU A 17 -26.30 -10.34 -5.06
C GLU A 17 -27.35 -10.70 -4.00
N SER A 18 -27.96 -11.89 -4.10
CA SER A 18 -28.91 -12.40 -3.10
C SER A 18 -28.28 -12.54 -1.71
N LEU A 19 -27.04 -13.02 -1.62
CA LEU A 19 -26.32 -13.17 -0.36
C LEU A 19 -25.94 -11.81 0.23
N VAL A 20 -25.49 -10.88 -0.61
CA VAL A 20 -25.21 -9.51 -0.19
C VAL A 20 -26.48 -8.82 0.34
N ARG A 21 -27.62 -8.95 -0.36
CA ARG A 21 -28.91 -8.42 0.11
C ARG A 21 -29.33 -9.03 1.44
N LYS A 22 -29.11 -10.33 1.62
CA LYS A 22 -29.38 -11.04 2.89
C LYS A 22 -28.54 -10.48 4.04
N TYR A 23 -27.27 -10.15 3.80
CA TYR A 23 -26.43 -9.49 4.80
C TYR A 23 -26.91 -8.06 5.10
N LEU A 24 -27.27 -7.29 4.07
CA LEU A 24 -27.83 -5.95 4.23
C LEU A 24 -29.17 -5.95 4.98
N SER A 25 -29.94 -7.04 4.92
CA SER A 25 -31.17 -7.22 5.70
C SER A 25 -30.93 -7.77 7.11
N GLY A 26 -29.68 -7.80 7.59
CA GLY A 26 -29.32 -8.13 8.97
C GLY A 26 -28.94 -9.57 9.24
N SER A 27 -28.79 -10.43 8.22
CA SER A 27 -28.18 -11.75 8.46
C SER A 27 -26.68 -11.63 8.66
N GLU A 28 -26.12 -12.40 9.59
CA GLU A 28 -24.69 -12.40 9.83
C GLU A 28 -23.91 -13.20 8.76
N PRO A 29 -22.82 -12.63 8.22
CA PRO A 29 -21.87 -13.39 7.39
C PRO A 29 -21.04 -14.34 8.26
N SER A 30 -20.65 -15.48 7.70
CA SER A 30 -19.60 -16.29 8.33
C SER A 30 -18.28 -15.52 8.34
N LEU A 31 -17.38 -15.87 9.26
CA LEU A 31 -16.05 -15.24 9.36
C LEU A 31 -15.30 -15.25 8.00
N SER A 32 -15.39 -16.36 7.27
CA SER A 32 -14.80 -16.48 5.92
C SER A 32 -15.39 -15.46 4.93
N LYS A 33 -16.72 -15.27 4.95
CA LYS A 33 -17.40 -14.31 4.07
C LYS A 33 -17.16 -12.86 4.48
N ALA A 34 -17.10 -12.57 5.78
CA ALA A 34 -16.71 -11.28 6.29
C ALA A 34 -15.26 -10.93 5.88
N ASN A 35 -14.32 -11.86 6.05
CA ASN A 35 -12.93 -11.65 5.62
C ASN A 35 -12.81 -11.48 4.09
N GLN A 36 -13.58 -12.23 3.30
CA GLN A 36 -13.65 -12.05 1.84
C GLN A 36 -14.09 -10.63 1.46
N ILE A 37 -15.19 -10.15 2.07
CA ILE A 37 -15.69 -8.77 1.86
C ILE A 37 -14.62 -7.76 2.26
N ALA A 38 -14.01 -7.92 3.44
CA ALA A 38 -12.95 -7.04 3.94
C ALA A 38 -11.76 -6.94 2.96
N MET A 39 -11.27 -8.08 2.45
CA MET A 39 -10.18 -8.10 1.46
C MET A 39 -10.54 -7.37 0.17
N LYS A 40 -11.73 -7.62 -0.37
CA LYS A 40 -12.15 -7.08 -1.69
C LYS A 40 -12.64 -5.64 -1.62
N ALA A 41 -13.15 -5.21 -0.47
CA ALA A 41 -13.53 -3.83 -0.20
C ALA A 41 -12.37 -2.97 0.33
N ASN A 42 -11.18 -3.57 0.49
CA ASN A 42 -9.99 -2.93 1.06
C ASN A 42 -10.21 -2.36 2.47
N CYS A 43 -11.06 -2.99 3.28
CA CYS A 43 -11.32 -2.57 4.65
C CYS A 43 -10.88 -3.61 5.68
N SER A 44 -10.55 -3.16 6.90
CA SER A 44 -10.18 -4.11 7.96
C SER A 44 -11.39 -4.95 8.36
N LEU A 45 -11.14 -6.17 8.81
CA LEU A 45 -12.22 -7.05 9.29
C LEU A 45 -12.83 -6.50 10.59
N GLU A 46 -12.01 -5.89 11.45
CA GLU A 46 -12.45 -5.25 12.70
C GLU A 46 -13.43 -4.11 12.42
N TRP A 47 -13.07 -3.21 11.48
CA TRP A 47 -13.93 -2.11 11.05
C TRP A 47 -15.21 -2.61 10.40
N LEU A 48 -15.12 -3.62 9.53
CA LEU A 48 -16.29 -4.20 8.88
C LEU A 48 -17.27 -4.81 9.90
N ALA A 49 -16.75 -5.45 10.96
CA ALA A 49 -17.57 -6.16 11.94
C ALA A 49 -18.12 -5.26 13.05
N THR A 50 -17.40 -4.21 13.43
CA THR A 50 -17.69 -3.42 14.64
C THR A 50 -17.92 -1.94 14.39
N GLY A 51 -17.49 -1.41 13.23
CA GLY A 51 -17.37 0.03 13.00
C GLY A 51 -16.21 0.70 13.73
N CYS A 52 -15.39 -0.06 14.47
CA CYS A 52 -14.21 0.41 15.20
C CYS A 52 -12.90 0.00 14.48
N GLY A 53 -11.78 0.63 14.83
CA GLY A 53 -10.49 0.33 14.22
C GLY A 53 -10.26 1.03 12.87
N TYR A 54 -9.24 0.61 12.12
CA TYR A 54 -8.86 1.25 10.86
C TYR A 54 -9.80 0.86 9.71
N GLU A 55 -10.37 1.85 9.04
CA GLU A 55 -11.25 1.62 7.89
C GLU A 55 -10.53 0.87 6.77
N TYR A 56 -9.29 1.23 6.44
CA TYR A 56 -8.56 0.65 5.33
C TYR A 56 -7.66 -0.51 5.77
N ARG A 57 -7.80 -1.68 5.13
CA ARG A 57 -6.88 -2.83 5.33
C ARG A 57 -5.53 -2.59 4.67
N LYS A 58 -5.53 -1.82 3.58
CA LYS A 58 -4.34 -1.32 2.89
C LYS A 58 -4.41 0.20 2.77
N ALA A 59 -4.52 0.91 3.89
CA ALA A 59 -3.51 1.96 4.02
C ALA A 59 -2.23 1.14 4.12
N GLU A 60 -1.34 1.17 3.12
CA GLU A 60 -0.05 0.51 3.30
C GLU A 60 0.46 1.00 4.65
N VAL A 61 0.62 0.09 5.61
CA VAL A 61 1.48 0.38 6.75
C VAL A 61 2.79 0.69 6.05
N VAL A 62 3.12 1.98 6.02
CA VAL A 62 4.34 2.45 5.38
C VAL A 62 5.43 1.55 5.93
N ASP A 63 6.14 0.84 5.06
CA ASP A 63 7.28 0.05 5.49
C ASP A 63 8.32 1.07 5.93
N MET A 64 8.27 1.43 7.21
CA MET A 64 9.04 2.54 7.77
C MET A 64 10.52 2.30 7.61
N GLU A 65 10.95 1.04 7.65
CA GLU A 65 12.33 0.66 7.40
C GLU A 65 12.70 0.89 5.92
N ALA A 66 11.88 0.46 4.98
CA ALA A 66 12.11 0.75 3.56
C ALA A 66 12.13 2.26 3.27
N LEU A 67 11.25 3.03 3.90
CA LEU A 67 11.18 4.48 3.76
C LEU A 67 12.41 5.17 4.36
N GLU A 68 12.83 4.76 5.56
CA GLU A 68 14.05 5.28 6.19
C GLU A 68 15.28 5.02 5.33
N LYS A 69 15.42 3.79 4.80
CA LYS A 69 16.51 3.42 3.90
C LYS A 69 16.45 4.18 2.57
N SER A 70 15.27 4.39 2.00
CA SER A 70 15.14 5.15 0.75
C SER A 70 15.51 6.62 0.93
N VAL A 71 15.10 7.24 2.04
CA VAL A 71 15.50 8.60 2.41
C VAL A 71 17.01 8.65 2.62
N GLN A 72 17.59 7.74 3.41
CA GLN A 72 19.02 7.73 3.69
C GLN A 72 19.86 7.63 2.40
N LEU A 73 19.55 6.66 1.54
CA LEU A 73 20.28 6.46 0.28
C LEU A 73 20.15 7.66 -0.66
N THR A 74 18.95 8.25 -0.76
CA THR A 74 18.72 9.38 -1.65
C THR A 74 19.40 10.64 -1.13
N MET A 75 19.37 10.88 0.17
CA MET A 75 19.96 12.08 0.79
C MET A 75 21.48 12.11 0.67
N THR A 76 22.16 10.97 0.82
CA THR A 76 23.60 10.88 0.54
C THR A 76 23.95 11.31 -0.89
N MET A 77 23.08 11.04 -1.87
CA MET A 77 23.28 11.51 -3.25
C MET A 77 22.83 12.95 -3.48
N ALA A 78 21.78 13.39 -2.80
CA ALA A 78 21.28 14.76 -2.90
C ALA A 78 22.32 15.76 -2.37
N GLU A 79 22.97 15.45 -1.25
CA GLU A 79 24.08 16.24 -0.69
C GLU A 79 25.24 16.42 -1.68
N GLN A 80 25.59 15.37 -2.45
CA GLN A 80 26.63 15.45 -3.48
C GLN A 80 26.28 16.37 -4.64
N ASN A 81 24.99 16.67 -4.83
CA ASN A 81 24.47 17.51 -5.91
C ASN A 81 23.89 18.84 -5.40
N ASP A 82 24.09 19.17 -4.11
CA ASP A 82 23.55 20.37 -3.45
C ASP A 82 22.01 20.50 -3.58
N LEU A 83 21.30 19.37 -3.52
CA LEU A 83 19.85 19.29 -3.64
C LEU A 83 19.19 19.10 -2.26
N SER A 84 18.12 19.85 -2.01
CA SER A 84 17.27 19.68 -0.82
C SER A 84 16.23 18.57 -1.00
N VAL A 85 15.73 17.98 0.11
CA VAL A 85 14.53 17.12 0.12
C VAL A 85 13.34 17.75 -0.59
N ALA A 86 13.20 19.07 -0.47
CA ALA A 86 12.12 19.81 -1.10
C ALA A 86 12.21 19.83 -2.64
N ASN A 87 13.36 19.43 -3.21
CA ASN A 87 13.52 19.33 -4.65
C ASN A 87 12.66 18.16 -5.19
N GLU A 88 11.84 18.45 -6.20
CA GLU A 88 10.94 17.47 -6.82
C GLU A 88 11.68 16.21 -7.30
N LYS A 89 12.89 16.38 -7.85
CA LYS A 89 13.77 15.29 -8.27
C LYS A 89 14.10 14.35 -7.11
N VAL A 90 14.47 14.93 -5.96
CA VAL A 90 14.82 14.17 -4.75
C VAL A 90 13.59 13.42 -4.25
N MET A 91 12.41 14.05 -4.22
CA MET A 91 11.16 13.38 -3.82
C MET A 91 10.81 12.20 -4.74
N LYS A 92 10.94 12.37 -6.05
CA LYS A 92 10.71 11.29 -7.03
C LYS A 92 11.65 10.11 -6.79
N VAL A 93 12.93 10.39 -6.53
CA VAL A 93 13.93 9.35 -6.25
C VAL A 93 13.66 8.64 -4.92
N ILE A 94 13.23 9.34 -3.87
CA ILE A 94 12.83 8.73 -2.58
C ILE A 94 11.69 7.73 -2.79
N VAL A 95 10.65 8.12 -3.55
CA VAL A 95 9.50 7.26 -3.83
C VAL A 95 9.90 6.05 -4.69
N ALA A 96 10.67 6.26 -5.75
CA ALA A 96 11.15 5.17 -6.61
C ALA A 96 12.02 4.17 -5.83
N THR A 97 12.91 4.68 -4.97
CA THR A 97 13.80 3.85 -4.14
C THR A 97 13.01 3.08 -3.09
N TYR A 98 12.01 3.70 -2.45
CA TYR A 98 11.09 3.02 -1.54
C TYR A 98 10.36 1.87 -2.22
N GLN A 99 9.84 2.11 -3.44
CA GLN A 99 9.15 1.08 -4.22
C GLN A 99 10.09 -0.05 -4.62
N TYR A 100 11.31 0.26 -5.06
CA TYR A 100 12.34 -0.73 -5.39
C TYR A 100 12.64 -1.62 -4.18
N LEU A 101 12.98 -1.02 -3.03
CA LEU A 101 13.31 -1.74 -1.79
C LEU A 101 12.17 -2.67 -1.35
N ARG A 102 10.92 -2.23 -1.48
CA ARG A 102 9.76 -3.07 -1.16
C ARG A 102 9.55 -4.22 -2.14
N ALA A 103 9.82 -3.99 -3.42
CA ALA A 103 9.70 -5.01 -4.45
C ALA A 103 10.82 -6.06 -4.37
N THR A 104 12.01 -5.67 -3.90
CA THR A 104 13.21 -6.53 -3.83
C THR A 104 13.54 -7.03 -2.43
N LYS A 105 12.68 -6.73 -1.43
CA LYS A 105 12.85 -7.19 -0.04
C LYS A 105 13.04 -8.71 -0.01
N LYS A 106 14.15 -9.15 0.59
CA LYS A 106 14.50 -10.57 0.66
C LYS A 106 13.52 -11.32 1.57
N LYS A 107 13.44 -12.65 1.40
CA LYS A 107 12.54 -13.52 2.17
C LYS A 107 12.81 -13.52 3.68
N ASP A 108 14.03 -13.17 4.07
CA ASP A 108 14.48 -13.00 5.46
C ASP A 108 14.11 -11.62 6.04
N GLY A 109 13.51 -10.73 5.24
CA GLY A 109 13.11 -9.39 5.63
C GLY A 109 14.15 -8.30 5.41
N TYR A 110 15.36 -8.64 4.94
CA TYR A 110 16.44 -7.66 4.74
C TYR A 110 16.37 -6.95 3.39
N PHE A 111 16.89 -5.72 3.36
CA PHE A 111 17.08 -4.91 2.17
C PHE A 111 18.52 -5.01 1.65
N ASP A 112 18.69 -5.21 0.34
CA ASP A 112 20.00 -5.17 -0.30
C ASP A 112 20.36 -3.72 -0.69
N LEU A 113 21.00 -3.01 0.23
CA LEU A 113 21.34 -1.60 0.03
C LEU A 113 22.49 -1.42 -0.97
N ASP A 114 23.35 -2.42 -1.10
CA ASP A 114 24.46 -2.41 -2.06
C ASP A 114 23.91 -2.52 -3.49
N GLU A 115 22.88 -3.35 -3.72
CA GLU A 115 22.18 -3.44 -4.99
C GLU A 115 21.26 -2.21 -5.26
N ALA A 116 20.68 -1.62 -4.22
CA ALA A 116 19.83 -0.43 -4.35
C ALA A 116 20.63 0.84 -4.71
N THR A 117 21.89 0.94 -4.32
CA THR A 117 22.71 2.15 -4.55
C THR A 117 22.91 2.48 -6.04
N PRO A 118 23.28 1.52 -6.93
CA PRO A 118 23.28 1.74 -8.38
C PRO A 118 21.93 2.19 -8.94
N PHE A 119 20.82 1.65 -8.42
CA PHE A 119 19.47 2.04 -8.83
C PHE A 119 19.17 3.51 -8.50
N VAL A 120 19.47 3.95 -7.27
CA VAL A 120 19.30 5.36 -6.85
C VAL A 120 20.07 6.30 -7.78
N ARG A 121 21.33 5.96 -8.10
CA ARG A 121 22.17 6.74 -9.02
C ARG A 121 21.53 6.87 -10.40
N TYR A 122 21.04 5.75 -10.93
CA TYR A 122 20.40 5.70 -12.23
C TYR A 122 19.15 6.57 -12.28
N VAL A 123 18.24 6.42 -11.30
CA VAL A 123 16.98 7.20 -11.25
C VAL A 123 17.26 8.68 -11.02
N MET A 124 18.23 9.03 -10.17
CA MET A 124 18.68 10.43 -10.00
C MET A 124 19.18 11.03 -11.32
N GLY A 125 19.80 10.24 -12.21
CA GLY A 125 20.19 10.69 -13.55
C GLY A 125 19.02 10.87 -14.53
N LEU A 126 17.88 10.21 -14.29
CA LEU A 126 16.71 10.24 -15.18
C LEU A 126 15.69 11.32 -14.82
N CYS A 127 15.65 11.73 -13.55
CA CYS A 127 14.73 12.76 -13.11
C CYS A 127 15.30 14.14 -13.46
N ASP A 128 14.72 14.77 -14.48
CA ASP A 128 14.94 16.19 -14.84
C ASP A 128 14.24 17.13 -13.84
#